data_AF-A0A382J7W4-F1
#
_entry.id   AF-A0A382J7W4-F1
#
_cell.length_a   1.000
_cell.length_b   1.000
_cell.length_c   1.000
_cell.angle_alpha   90.00
_cell.angle_beta   90.00
_cell.angle_gamma   90.00
#
_symmetry.space_group_name_H-M   'P 1'
#
loop_
_entity.id
_entity.type
_entity.pdbx_description
1 polymer ?
#
loop_
_entity_poly.entity_id
_entity_poly.type
_entity_poly.pdbx_seq_one_letter_code
_entity_poly.pdbx_strand_id
1 'polypeptide(L)'
;IARIPTDGPLDPLHVDGGGGVEDYPAGGDGYENHDGGKGNIGIKQGAGGNISFSLNEAGKVLVTEDGTEFELSTTEWHEFWVTIQKSDSGHTVSVYLDGSTEATVLTVTAGGGSDFGGSYLAMGVGSTGRSGALDVAAFDFSPGVIAPGVGEPAPASVASSTESVEGPTIVDFGDLSGDASYEFYFKAIKAGASTAIAGNNAFAIKLDQWNELGVFGTTAFGVADNVFAPAEGKSVASVFDRDVHVVVVNDTAAEETRLYVDGDHVGVLAGNFELAGEGKVMGARTTANTDPMGEGSVMHKWATYNSALTDAQIAGLAAAAGGDTPSISVVNNGDGTVTVTFEGTLQAA
;
A
#
# COMPACT_ATOMS: atom_id res chain seq x y z
N ILE A 1 -3.85 -1.56 -16.20
CA ILE A 1 -2.98 -1.57 -17.40
C ILE A 1 -3.88 -1.62 -18.63
N ALA A 2 -3.82 -0.58 -19.49
CA ALA A 2 -4.72 -0.47 -20.64
C ALA A 2 -4.07 0.22 -21.84
N ARG A 3 -4.66 0.03 -23.03
CA ARG A 3 -4.35 0.75 -24.27
C ARG A 3 -5.58 0.78 -25.20
N ILE A 4 -5.52 1.60 -26.24
CA ILE A 4 -6.33 1.46 -27.44
C ILE A 4 -5.64 0.42 -28.35
N PRO A 5 -6.33 -0.68 -28.72
CA PRO A 5 -5.72 -1.66 -29.59
C PRO A 5 -5.60 -1.14 -31.02
N THR A 6 -4.43 -1.35 -31.62
CA THR A 6 -4.14 -1.10 -33.05
C THR A 6 -3.77 -2.38 -33.79
N ASP A 7 -3.61 -3.49 -33.06
CA ASP A 7 -3.21 -4.81 -33.53
C ASP A 7 -3.78 -5.92 -32.63
N GLY A 8 -3.64 -7.17 -33.06
CA GLY A 8 -4.15 -8.36 -32.34
C GLY A 8 -5.45 -8.92 -32.92
N PRO A 9 -6.05 -9.94 -32.28
CA PRO A 9 -7.34 -10.50 -32.70
C PRO A 9 -8.46 -9.54 -32.31
N LEU A 10 -8.68 -8.51 -33.13
CA LEU A 10 -9.85 -7.65 -33.01
C LEU A 10 -11.02 -8.28 -33.75
N ASP A 11 -12.15 -8.35 -33.06
CA ASP A 11 -13.40 -8.68 -33.73
C ASP A 11 -13.73 -7.58 -34.75
N PRO A 12 -14.37 -7.93 -35.89
CA PRO A 12 -14.77 -6.92 -36.86
C PRO A 12 -15.72 -5.88 -36.27
N LEU A 13 -15.52 -4.63 -36.65
CA LEU A 13 -16.40 -3.53 -36.28
C LEU A 13 -17.74 -3.67 -36.99
N HIS A 14 -18.82 -3.68 -36.21
CA HIS A 14 -20.18 -3.69 -36.72
C HIS A 14 -20.80 -2.31 -36.54
N VAL A 15 -20.80 -1.53 -37.62
CA VAL A 15 -21.24 -0.14 -37.58
C VAL A 15 -22.74 -0.06 -37.26
N ASP A 16 -23.11 0.87 -36.37
CA ASP A 16 -24.50 1.09 -35.96
C ASP A 16 -25.42 1.34 -37.17
N GLY A 17 -26.69 0.91 -37.05
CA GLY A 17 -27.68 1.05 -38.10
C GLY A 17 -27.51 0.11 -39.30
N GLY A 18 -26.62 -0.88 -39.23
CA GLY A 18 -26.43 -1.88 -40.28
C GLY A 18 -25.51 -1.43 -41.41
N GLY A 19 -24.54 -0.56 -41.11
CA GLY A 19 -23.56 -0.02 -42.07
C GLY A 19 -22.64 -1.06 -42.71
N GLY A 20 -22.63 -2.30 -42.18
CA GLY A 20 -21.79 -3.39 -42.65
C GLY A 20 -20.76 -3.80 -41.61
N VAL A 21 -19.84 -4.66 -42.04
CA VAL A 21 -18.72 -5.15 -41.24
C VAL A 21 -17.45 -4.50 -41.78
N GLU A 22 -16.72 -3.83 -40.90
CA GLU A 22 -15.49 -3.10 -41.23
C GLU A 22 -14.35 -3.53 -40.29
N ASP A 23 -13.11 -3.25 -40.68
CA ASP A 23 -11.98 -3.37 -39.77
C ASP A 23 -11.92 -2.13 -38.88
N TYR A 24 -11.41 -2.28 -37.65
CA TYR A 24 -11.11 -1.13 -36.81
C TYR A 24 -10.06 -0.19 -37.47
N PRO A 25 -10.09 1.13 -37.20
CA PRO A 25 -9.10 2.06 -37.73
C PRO A 25 -7.68 1.65 -37.36
N ALA A 26 -6.73 1.85 -38.29
CA ALA A 26 -5.33 1.47 -38.06
C ALA A 26 -4.67 2.24 -36.90
N GLY A 27 -5.19 3.42 -36.55
CA GLY A 27 -4.77 4.21 -35.38
C GLY A 27 -5.44 3.79 -34.07
N GLY A 28 -6.32 2.78 -34.11
CA GLY A 28 -7.20 2.42 -33.00
C GLY A 28 -8.51 3.21 -33.01
N ASP A 29 -9.46 2.76 -32.20
CA ASP A 29 -10.77 3.41 -32.00
C ASP A 29 -10.94 3.70 -30.51
N GLY A 30 -10.80 4.97 -30.15
CA GLY A 30 -10.82 5.41 -28.75
C GLY A 30 -12.23 5.63 -28.22
N TYR A 31 -12.35 6.35 -27.10
CA TYR A 31 -13.66 6.75 -26.59
C TYR A 31 -13.63 8.15 -25.96
N GLU A 32 -14.79 8.81 -26.00
CA GLU A 32 -15.03 10.09 -25.33
C GLU A 32 -16.07 9.92 -24.22
N ASN A 33 -15.81 10.56 -23.07
CA ASN A 33 -16.76 10.55 -21.96
C ASN A 33 -18.09 11.22 -22.36
N HIS A 34 -19.22 10.59 -22.05
CA HIS A 34 -20.56 11.07 -22.42
C HIS A 34 -21.63 10.65 -21.38
N ASP A 35 -22.89 11.05 -21.56
CA ASP A 35 -24.06 10.63 -20.75
C ASP A 35 -23.88 10.89 -19.24
N GLY A 36 -23.37 12.08 -18.90
CA GLY A 36 -23.10 12.46 -17.53
C GLY A 36 -21.78 11.88 -17.02
N GLY A 37 -20.76 11.87 -17.89
CA GLY A 37 -19.39 11.49 -17.57
C GLY A 37 -19.12 9.99 -17.52
N LYS A 38 -19.87 9.14 -18.23
CA LYS A 38 -19.55 7.72 -18.43
C LYS A 38 -18.47 7.57 -19.50
N GLY A 39 -17.49 6.73 -19.22
CA GLY A 39 -16.33 6.50 -20.09
C GLY A 39 -15.92 5.03 -20.13
N ASN A 40 -14.66 4.78 -20.49
CA ASN A 40 -14.12 3.43 -20.57
C ASN A 40 -14.08 2.71 -19.22
N ILE A 41 -13.64 3.41 -18.18
CA ILE A 41 -13.55 2.90 -16.81
C ILE A 41 -14.19 3.93 -15.88
N GLY A 42 -15.32 3.60 -15.27
CA GLY A 42 -16.11 4.51 -14.44
C GLY A 42 -16.24 4.07 -12.99
N ILE A 43 -16.12 5.02 -12.06
CA ILE A 43 -16.27 4.83 -10.63
C ILE A 43 -17.45 5.68 -10.16
N LYS A 44 -18.57 5.01 -9.87
CA LYS A 44 -19.79 5.63 -9.36
C LYS A 44 -19.86 5.49 -7.85
N GLN A 45 -20.11 6.60 -7.16
CA GLN A 45 -20.53 6.58 -5.76
C GLN A 45 -22.04 6.78 -5.65
N GLY A 46 -22.77 5.88 -4.98
CA GLY A 46 -24.21 5.90 -4.66
C GLY A 46 -25.00 7.16 -5.00
N ALA A 47 -25.37 7.93 -3.98
CA ALA A 47 -26.02 9.25 -4.16
C ALA A 47 -25.03 10.36 -4.57
N GLY A 48 -23.76 10.01 -4.81
CA GLY A 48 -22.73 10.91 -5.34
C GLY A 48 -22.69 10.92 -6.87
N GLY A 49 -21.55 11.31 -7.44
CA GLY A 49 -21.33 11.37 -8.89
C GLY A 49 -20.54 10.18 -9.45
N ASN A 50 -20.25 10.26 -10.74
CA ASN A 50 -19.42 9.34 -11.51
C ASN A 50 -18.14 10.05 -11.97
N ILE A 51 -16.99 9.42 -11.81
CA ILE A 51 -15.71 9.85 -12.42
C ILE A 51 -15.29 8.73 -13.36
N SER A 52 -14.97 9.04 -14.61
CA SER A 52 -14.62 8.01 -15.60
C SER A 52 -13.45 8.39 -16.47
N PHE A 53 -12.62 7.42 -16.77
CA PHE A 53 -11.43 7.55 -17.59
C PHE A 53 -11.70 6.98 -18.97
N SER A 54 -11.32 7.69 -20.02
CA SER A 54 -11.32 7.18 -21.40
C SER A 54 -10.01 7.49 -22.11
N LEU A 55 -9.54 6.55 -22.93
CA LEU A 55 -8.42 6.77 -23.83
C LEU A 55 -8.99 7.23 -25.18
N ASN A 56 -8.52 8.35 -25.71
CA ASN A 56 -8.96 8.83 -27.01
C ASN A 56 -7.89 8.68 -28.10
N GLU A 57 -8.32 8.81 -29.35
CA GLU A 57 -7.45 8.68 -30.54
C GLU A 57 -6.48 9.86 -30.69
N ALA A 58 -6.70 10.95 -29.96
CA ALA A 58 -5.83 12.13 -30.00
C ALA A 58 -4.59 11.99 -29.10
N GLY A 59 -4.39 10.85 -28.44
CA GLY A 59 -3.30 10.65 -27.50
C GLY A 59 -3.57 11.32 -26.15
N LYS A 60 -4.81 11.21 -25.64
CA LYS A 60 -5.20 11.80 -24.36
C LYS A 60 -5.97 10.83 -23.49
N VAL A 61 -5.82 11.03 -22.19
CA VAL A 61 -6.69 10.43 -21.18
C VAL A 61 -7.71 11.48 -20.73
N LEU A 62 -8.98 11.17 -20.93
CA LEU A 62 -10.11 12.01 -20.54
C LEU A 62 -10.63 11.55 -19.18
N VAL A 63 -10.68 12.41 -18.17
CA VAL A 63 -11.01 12.05 -16.78
C VAL A 63 -12.45 12.41 -16.40
N THR A 64 -13.03 13.41 -17.04
CA THR A 64 -14.48 13.64 -16.98
C THR A 64 -14.99 14.23 -18.30
N GLU A 65 -16.30 14.44 -18.41
CA GLU A 65 -16.94 15.11 -19.56
C GLU A 65 -16.68 16.64 -19.56
N ASP A 66 -16.16 17.22 -18.47
CA ASP A 66 -15.84 18.66 -18.39
C ASP A 66 -14.58 19.07 -19.16
N GLY A 67 -13.93 18.12 -19.85
CA GLY A 67 -12.71 18.34 -20.62
C GLY A 67 -11.42 18.25 -19.80
N THR A 68 -11.48 17.83 -18.54
CA THR A 68 -10.28 17.53 -17.77
C THR A 68 -9.53 16.34 -18.40
N GLU A 69 -8.33 16.61 -18.91
CA GLU A 69 -7.54 15.66 -19.70
C GLU A 69 -6.03 15.85 -19.49
N PHE A 70 -5.25 14.84 -19.87
CA PHE A 70 -3.79 14.94 -20.00
C PHE A 70 -3.29 14.12 -21.20
N GLU A 71 -2.14 14.50 -21.75
CA GLU A 71 -1.52 13.86 -22.92
C GLU A 71 -0.85 12.54 -22.52
N LEU A 72 -1.02 11.50 -23.35
CA LEU A 72 -0.41 10.18 -23.19
C LEU A 72 -0.44 9.42 -24.53
N SER A 73 0.56 8.57 -24.80
CA SER A 73 0.46 7.62 -25.91
C SER A 73 -0.66 6.61 -25.65
N THR A 74 -1.82 6.74 -26.32
CA THR A 74 -2.96 5.90 -25.98
C THR A 74 -2.91 4.50 -26.61
N THR A 75 -2.00 4.25 -27.54
CA THR A 75 -1.86 2.96 -28.24
C THR A 75 -0.77 2.07 -27.66
N GLU A 76 0.05 2.61 -26.74
CA GLU A 76 1.02 1.84 -25.96
C GLU A 76 0.37 1.34 -24.66
N TRP A 77 0.90 0.24 -24.14
CA TRP A 77 0.46 -0.28 -22.85
C TRP A 77 0.93 0.63 -21.72
N HIS A 78 -0.03 1.17 -20.98
CA HIS A 78 0.26 1.97 -19.79
C HIS A 78 -0.31 1.35 -18.53
N GLU A 79 0.48 1.40 -17.47
CA GLU A 79 -0.02 1.19 -16.12
C GLU A 79 -0.59 2.50 -15.58
N PHE A 80 -1.81 2.43 -15.04
CA PHE A 80 -2.45 3.55 -14.39
C PHE A 80 -2.70 3.16 -12.93
N TRP A 81 -2.12 3.92 -12.02
CA TRP A 81 -2.54 3.93 -10.63
C TRP A 81 -3.28 5.24 -10.36
N VAL A 82 -4.50 5.16 -9.85
CA VAL A 82 -5.38 6.33 -9.70
C VAL A 82 -5.90 6.40 -8.29
N THR A 83 -5.77 7.56 -7.65
CA THR A 83 -6.47 7.86 -6.40
C THR A 83 -7.49 8.96 -6.61
N ILE A 84 -8.61 8.85 -5.89
CA ILE A 84 -9.70 9.83 -5.95
C ILE A 84 -10.08 10.21 -4.52
N GLN A 85 -9.96 11.49 -4.20
CA GLN A 85 -10.27 12.03 -2.88
C GLN A 85 -11.29 13.16 -3.01
N LYS A 86 -12.34 13.16 -2.17
CA LYS A 86 -13.24 14.32 -2.09
C LYS A 86 -12.48 15.54 -1.59
N SER A 87 -12.73 16.70 -2.21
CA SER A 87 -12.18 18.00 -1.83
C SER A 87 -13.29 19.07 -1.77
N ASP A 88 -12.96 20.26 -1.26
CA ASP A 88 -13.92 21.38 -1.19
C ASP A 88 -14.33 21.88 -2.59
N SER A 89 -13.49 21.64 -3.60
CA SER A 89 -13.69 22.03 -5.00
C SER A 89 -14.20 20.89 -5.89
N GLY A 90 -14.60 19.76 -5.31
CA GLY A 90 -15.05 18.58 -6.05
C GLY A 90 -14.29 17.33 -5.60
N HIS A 91 -13.41 16.83 -6.46
CA HIS A 91 -12.52 15.73 -6.14
C HIS A 91 -11.11 16.02 -6.64
N THR A 92 -10.11 15.60 -5.86
CA THR A 92 -8.72 15.52 -6.30
C THR A 92 -8.50 14.13 -6.89
N VAL A 93 -8.07 14.07 -8.15
CA VAL A 93 -7.68 12.85 -8.84
C VAL A 93 -6.18 12.89 -9.07
N SER A 94 -5.46 11.92 -8.53
CA SER A 94 -4.02 11.76 -8.76
C SER A 94 -3.80 10.55 -9.65
N VAL A 95 -3.20 10.77 -10.82
CA VAL A 95 -2.87 9.71 -11.79
C VAL A 95 -1.36 9.52 -11.82
N TYR A 96 -0.93 8.30 -11.57
CA TYR A 96 0.45 7.87 -11.62
C TYR A 96 0.58 6.87 -12.77
N LEU A 97 1.62 7.04 -13.57
CA LEU A 97 1.82 6.30 -14.82
C LEU A 97 3.05 5.42 -14.74
N ASP A 98 2.96 4.20 -15.24
CA ASP A 98 4.10 3.33 -15.55
C ASP A 98 5.09 3.18 -14.38
N GLY A 99 4.57 2.90 -13.18
CA GLY A 99 5.36 2.75 -11.96
C GLY A 99 5.89 4.05 -11.32
N SER A 100 5.55 5.22 -11.88
CA SER A 100 5.92 6.52 -11.29
C SER A 100 5.27 6.72 -9.91
N THR A 101 5.99 7.38 -8.99
CA THR A 101 5.43 7.90 -7.73
C THR A 101 5.08 9.38 -7.81
N GLU A 102 5.40 10.06 -8.92
CA GLU A 102 4.97 11.41 -9.20
C GLU A 102 3.62 11.40 -9.93
N ALA A 103 2.62 12.08 -9.34
CA ALA A 103 1.28 12.15 -9.89
C ALA A 103 1.06 13.35 -10.80
N THR A 104 0.30 13.13 -11.87
CA THR A 104 -0.51 14.19 -12.47
C THR A 104 -1.74 14.42 -11.59
N VAL A 105 -1.84 15.60 -10.98
CA VAL A 105 -2.92 15.94 -10.04
C VAL A 105 -3.96 16.83 -10.72
N LEU A 106 -5.21 16.39 -10.70
CA LEU A 106 -6.34 17.03 -11.36
C LEU A 106 -7.43 17.34 -10.34
N THR A 107 -8.09 18.48 -10.49
CA THR A 107 -9.33 18.78 -9.75
C THR A 107 -10.49 18.52 -10.68
N VAL A 108 -11.40 17.64 -10.28
CA VAL A 108 -12.47 17.15 -11.15
C VAL A 108 -13.84 17.33 -10.52
N THR A 109 -14.85 17.58 -11.36
CA THR A 109 -16.25 17.55 -10.97
C THR A 109 -16.86 16.22 -11.40
N ALA A 110 -17.42 15.46 -10.46
CA ALA A 110 -18.05 14.19 -10.79
C ALA A 110 -19.32 14.40 -11.63
N GLY A 111 -19.47 13.63 -12.70
CA GLY A 111 -20.65 13.64 -13.57
C GLY A 111 -21.89 13.03 -12.90
N GLY A 112 -23.06 13.28 -13.47
CA GLY A 112 -24.36 12.81 -12.96
C GLY A 112 -24.82 11.44 -13.48
N GLY A 113 -24.06 10.82 -14.39
CA GLY A 113 -24.43 9.58 -15.07
C GLY A 113 -24.60 8.40 -14.10
N SER A 114 -25.55 7.51 -14.40
CA SER A 114 -25.83 6.31 -13.62
C SER A 114 -26.45 5.21 -14.49
N ASP A 115 -26.13 3.96 -14.20
CA ASP A 115 -26.69 2.74 -14.80
C ASP A 115 -27.54 1.98 -13.80
N PHE A 116 -27.11 1.98 -12.53
CA PHE A 116 -27.77 1.32 -11.41
C PHE A 116 -27.82 2.24 -10.19
N GLY A 117 -28.80 1.98 -9.30
CA GLY A 117 -28.80 2.60 -7.98
C GLY A 117 -27.71 1.98 -7.10
N GLY A 118 -26.79 2.80 -6.59
CA GLY A 118 -25.71 2.36 -5.70
C GLY A 118 -24.32 2.80 -6.16
N SER A 119 -23.29 2.33 -5.45
CA SER A 119 -21.89 2.50 -5.85
C SER A 119 -21.45 1.32 -6.69
N TYR A 120 -20.71 1.56 -7.77
CA TYR A 120 -20.22 0.50 -8.64
C TYR A 120 -19.00 0.95 -9.43
N LEU A 121 -18.26 -0.04 -9.91
CA LEU A 121 -17.28 0.11 -10.97
C LEU A 121 -17.94 -0.30 -12.29
N ALA A 122 -17.68 0.45 -13.35
CA ALA A 122 -18.07 0.13 -14.71
C ALA A 122 -16.84 0.06 -15.61
N MET A 123 -16.85 -0.88 -16.54
CA MET A 123 -15.90 -0.94 -17.64
C MET A 123 -16.68 -1.20 -18.93
N GLY A 124 -16.36 -0.47 -20.00
CA GLY A 124 -16.99 -0.70 -21.29
C GLY A 124 -16.89 0.49 -22.24
N VAL A 125 -17.86 0.58 -23.14
CA VAL A 125 -18.12 1.77 -23.94
C VAL A 125 -19.54 2.23 -23.63
N GLY A 126 -19.74 3.54 -23.55
CA GLY A 126 -21.06 4.11 -23.21
C GLY A 126 -22.13 3.78 -24.24
N SER A 127 -23.40 3.92 -23.84
CA SER A 127 -24.59 3.62 -24.66
C SER A 127 -24.86 4.70 -25.71
N THR A 128 -23.91 4.93 -26.62
CA THR A 128 -24.06 5.83 -27.76
C THR A 128 -23.91 5.04 -29.08
N GLY A 129 -24.21 5.67 -30.21
CA GLY A 129 -23.89 5.13 -31.54
C GLY A 129 -22.39 5.17 -31.88
N ARG A 130 -21.52 5.51 -30.92
CA ARG A 130 -20.07 5.53 -31.12
C ARG A 130 -19.49 4.16 -30.78
N SER A 131 -18.62 3.67 -31.65
CA SER A 131 -17.74 2.55 -31.35
C SER A 131 -16.59 2.99 -30.45
N GLY A 132 -15.84 2.01 -29.98
CA GLY A 132 -14.63 2.20 -29.20
C GLY A 132 -14.05 0.83 -28.83
N ALA A 133 -12.74 0.77 -28.74
CA ALA A 133 -12.00 -0.43 -28.39
C ALA A 133 -11.02 -0.13 -27.24
N LEU A 134 -10.98 -1.02 -26.27
CA LEU A 134 -10.11 -0.90 -25.10
C LEU A 134 -9.53 -2.27 -24.77
N ASP A 135 -8.21 -2.34 -24.78
CA ASP A 135 -7.47 -3.47 -24.25
C ASP A 135 -7.21 -3.23 -22.77
N VAL A 136 -7.52 -4.22 -21.92
CA VAL A 136 -7.22 -4.19 -20.48
C VAL A 136 -6.52 -5.48 -20.08
N ALA A 137 -5.27 -5.38 -19.67
CA ALA A 137 -4.48 -6.54 -19.24
C ALA A 137 -4.67 -6.84 -17.75
N ALA A 138 -4.88 -5.80 -16.93
CA ALA A 138 -5.08 -5.91 -15.50
C ALA A 138 -5.90 -4.73 -14.98
N PHE A 139 -6.77 -5.01 -14.01
CA PHE A 139 -7.59 -4.04 -13.31
C PHE A 139 -7.71 -4.46 -11.84
N ASP A 140 -7.47 -3.52 -10.92
CA ASP A 140 -7.63 -3.72 -9.48
C ASP A 140 -8.24 -2.46 -8.85
N PHE A 141 -8.85 -2.61 -7.68
CA PHE A 141 -9.50 -1.53 -6.94
C PHE A 141 -9.46 -1.79 -5.43
N SER A 142 -9.18 -0.73 -4.67
CA SER A 142 -9.25 -0.75 -3.21
C SER A 142 -9.91 0.53 -2.69
N PRO A 143 -10.74 0.45 -1.62
CA PRO A 143 -11.24 1.64 -0.97
C PRO A 143 -10.11 2.38 -0.23
N GLY A 144 -9.92 3.65 -0.55
CA GLY A 144 -8.95 4.52 0.11
C GLY A 144 -8.17 5.40 -0.87
N VAL A 145 -7.31 6.27 -0.34
CA VAL A 145 -6.38 7.11 -1.10
C VAL A 145 -4.98 6.58 -0.83
N ILE A 146 -4.58 5.56 -1.59
CA ILE A 146 -3.29 4.86 -1.44
C ILE A 146 -2.46 5.24 -2.66
N ALA A 147 -1.35 5.97 -2.50
CA ALA A 147 -0.47 6.31 -3.61
C ALA A 147 0.40 5.09 -4.02
N PRO A 148 0.88 5.00 -5.27
CA PRO A 148 1.90 4.02 -5.63
C PRO A 148 3.23 4.40 -4.97
N GLY A 149 4.03 3.40 -4.64
CA GLY A 149 5.08 3.55 -3.64
C GLY A 149 4.53 3.56 -2.20
N VAL A 150 3.33 3.02 -1.99
CA VAL A 150 2.78 2.60 -0.70
C VAL A 150 2.35 1.14 -0.94
N GLY A 151 3.30 0.21 -0.94
CA GLY A 151 3.04 -1.18 -1.36
C GLY A 151 4.02 -1.81 -2.36
N GLU A 152 5.24 -1.29 -2.54
CA GLU A 152 6.29 -2.12 -3.14
C GLU A 152 6.41 -3.38 -2.27
N PRO A 153 6.34 -4.61 -2.82
CA PRO A 153 6.46 -5.80 -2.00
C PRO A 153 7.82 -5.77 -1.32
N ALA A 154 7.82 -5.85 0.01
CA ALA A 154 9.06 -6.01 0.74
C ALA A 154 9.82 -7.24 0.17
N PRO A 155 11.16 -7.19 0.09
CA PRO A 155 11.94 -8.37 -0.25
C PRO A 155 11.60 -9.53 0.69
N ALA A 156 11.93 -10.75 0.30
CA ALA A 156 11.72 -11.90 1.17
C ALA A 156 12.40 -11.70 2.53
N SER A 157 11.67 -11.96 3.61
CA SER A 157 12.23 -11.91 4.97
C SER A 157 13.33 -12.97 5.12
N VAL A 158 14.41 -12.63 5.80
CA VAL A 158 15.47 -13.56 6.20
C VAL A 158 14.94 -14.54 7.25
N ALA A 159 14.22 -14.01 8.24
CA ALA A 159 13.55 -14.78 9.26
C ALA A 159 12.22 -14.11 9.62
N SER A 160 11.24 -14.90 10.05
CA SER A 160 9.95 -14.39 10.50
C SER A 160 9.26 -15.36 11.46
N SER A 161 8.33 -14.82 12.26
CA SER A 161 7.41 -15.60 13.07
C SER A 161 6.44 -16.39 12.19
N THR A 162 6.18 -17.64 12.56
CA THR A 162 5.07 -18.43 11.99
C THR A 162 3.78 -18.34 12.82
N GLU A 163 3.89 -17.93 14.08
CA GLU A 163 2.79 -17.82 15.04
C GLU A 163 3.04 -16.63 15.99
N SER A 164 1.97 -16.14 16.61
CA SER A 164 2.04 -15.11 17.65
C SER A 164 2.66 -15.65 18.95
N VAL A 165 3.30 -14.79 19.74
CA VAL A 165 3.79 -15.13 21.09
C VAL A 165 3.26 -14.17 22.14
N GLU A 166 2.96 -14.69 23.34
CA GLU A 166 2.32 -13.94 24.44
C GLU A 166 3.31 -13.55 25.56
N GLY A 167 4.61 -13.67 25.32
CA GLY A 167 5.64 -13.32 26.29
C GLY A 167 7.06 -13.34 25.74
N PRO A 168 8.05 -12.94 26.57
CA PRO A 168 9.46 -12.86 26.16
C PRO A 168 9.96 -14.18 25.58
N THR A 169 10.33 -14.18 24.30
CA THR A 169 10.63 -15.40 23.54
C THR A 169 11.96 -15.28 22.82
N ILE A 170 12.83 -16.29 22.98
CA ILE A 170 14.08 -16.38 22.21
C ILE A 170 13.74 -16.80 20.78
N VAL A 171 14.30 -16.09 19.81
CA VAL A 171 14.11 -16.31 18.37
C VAL A 171 15.46 -16.23 17.65
N ASP A 172 15.48 -16.60 16.38
CA ASP A 172 16.63 -16.42 15.51
C ASP A 172 16.27 -15.38 14.44
N PHE A 173 16.93 -14.22 14.46
CA PHE A 173 16.75 -13.14 13.48
C PHE A 173 17.44 -13.43 12.14
N GLY A 174 18.16 -14.55 12.05
CA GLY A 174 18.84 -15.00 10.84
C GLY A 174 20.16 -14.27 10.59
N ASP A 175 20.75 -14.56 9.42
CA ASP A 175 22.01 -13.97 9.00
C ASP A 175 21.77 -12.58 8.41
N LEU A 176 22.13 -11.55 9.17
CA LEU A 176 21.97 -10.13 8.82
C LEU A 176 23.33 -9.45 8.83
N SER A 177 23.63 -8.66 7.81
CA SER A 177 24.87 -7.88 7.77
C SER A 177 24.69 -6.61 6.94
N GLY A 178 25.33 -5.52 7.36
CA GLY A 178 25.14 -4.21 6.72
C GLY A 178 23.74 -3.68 6.97
N ASP A 179 23.08 -3.25 5.88
CA ASP A 179 21.73 -2.71 5.94
C ASP A 179 20.72 -3.79 6.33
N ALA A 180 19.88 -3.49 7.32
CA ALA A 180 18.89 -4.44 7.81
C ALA A 180 17.62 -3.74 8.30
N SER A 181 16.48 -4.40 8.19
CA SER A 181 15.21 -3.89 8.73
C SER A 181 14.54 -4.92 9.62
N TYR A 182 13.90 -4.45 10.68
CA TYR A 182 13.25 -5.27 11.70
C TYR A 182 11.79 -4.85 11.82
N GLU A 183 10.88 -5.72 11.40
CA GLU A 183 9.43 -5.52 11.46
C GLU A 183 8.84 -6.19 12.70
N PHE A 184 7.94 -5.49 13.38
CA PHE A 184 7.18 -5.99 14.52
C PHE A 184 5.72 -5.53 14.42
N TYR A 185 4.79 -6.44 14.69
CA TYR A 185 3.38 -6.11 14.91
C TYR A 185 2.95 -6.68 16.25
N PHE A 186 2.56 -5.82 17.18
CA PHE A 186 2.33 -6.22 18.57
C PHE A 186 1.36 -5.30 19.28
N LYS A 187 0.80 -5.80 20.38
CA LYS A 187 0.22 -5.00 21.46
C LYS A 187 1.06 -5.17 22.71
N ALA A 188 1.60 -4.06 23.21
CA ALA A 188 2.39 -4.05 24.44
C ALA A 188 1.59 -3.46 25.60
N ILE A 189 1.71 -4.08 26.77
CA ILE A 189 1.28 -3.56 28.06
C ILE A 189 2.53 -3.06 28.78
N LYS A 190 2.47 -1.86 29.35
CA LYS A 190 3.63 -1.29 30.08
C LYS A 190 3.92 -2.12 31.32
N ALA A 191 5.20 -2.48 31.51
CA ALA A 191 5.69 -3.09 32.73
C ALA A 191 7.05 -2.50 33.13
N GLY A 192 7.12 -1.98 34.36
CA GLY A 192 8.34 -1.42 34.92
C GLY A 192 8.82 -0.15 34.22
N ALA A 193 10.09 0.16 34.45
CA ALA A 193 10.68 1.44 34.07
C ALA A 193 11.23 1.50 32.63
N SER A 194 11.08 0.40 31.87
CA SER A 194 11.71 0.23 30.56
C SER A 194 11.07 -0.96 29.87
N THR A 195 10.87 -0.88 28.55
CA THR A 195 10.24 -1.98 27.78
C THR A 195 10.99 -2.18 26.46
N ALA A 196 11.42 -3.41 26.18
CA ALA A 196 12.08 -3.76 24.93
C ALA A 196 11.12 -4.41 23.93
N ILE A 197 11.26 -4.07 22.66
CA ILE A 197 10.60 -4.75 21.54
C ILE A 197 11.38 -6.02 21.20
N ALA A 198 12.69 -5.86 21.05
CA ALA A 198 13.62 -6.95 20.75
C ALA A 198 15.04 -6.64 21.24
N GLY A 199 15.88 -7.65 21.38
CA GLY A 199 17.30 -7.46 21.65
C GLY A 199 18.10 -8.76 21.81
N ASN A 200 19.38 -8.61 22.09
CA ASN A 200 20.31 -9.68 22.46
C ASN A 200 21.11 -9.26 23.71
N ASN A 201 22.17 -10.00 24.08
CA ASN A 201 22.94 -9.64 25.27
C ASN A 201 23.80 -8.36 25.11
N ALA A 202 23.90 -7.81 23.90
CA ALA A 202 24.70 -6.62 23.57
C ALA A 202 23.84 -5.38 23.24
N PHE A 203 22.67 -5.54 22.63
CA PHE A 203 21.84 -4.45 22.13
C PHE A 203 20.34 -4.71 22.30
N ALA A 204 19.53 -3.66 22.45
CA ALA A 204 18.07 -3.77 22.45
C ALA A 204 17.39 -2.58 21.76
N ILE A 205 16.32 -2.87 21.03
CA ILE A 205 15.34 -1.92 20.51
C ILE A 205 14.29 -1.68 21.60
N LYS A 206 14.05 -0.41 21.95
CA LYS A 206 13.25 -0.01 23.10
C LYS A 206 11.93 0.63 22.65
N LEU A 207 10.82 0.12 23.19
CA LEU A 207 9.51 0.76 23.09
C LEU A 207 9.41 1.93 24.07
N ASP A 208 9.94 1.77 25.28
CA ASP A 208 10.06 2.80 26.30
C ASP A 208 11.49 2.76 26.85
N GLN A 209 12.22 3.85 26.63
CA GLN A 209 13.60 3.99 27.06
C GLN A 209 13.68 4.15 28.58
N TRP A 210 14.69 3.51 29.17
CA TRP A 210 14.98 3.65 30.60
C TRP A 210 15.20 5.14 30.96
N ASN A 211 14.60 5.70 32.02
CA ASN A 211 13.72 5.09 33.01
C ASN A 211 12.28 5.63 32.95
N GLU A 212 11.50 5.24 31.94
CA GLU A 212 10.15 5.75 31.63
C GLU A 212 10.18 7.09 30.93
N LEU A 213 11.10 7.25 29.97
CA LEU A 213 11.15 8.45 29.14
C LEU A 213 9.92 8.59 28.24
N GLY A 214 9.14 7.51 28.06
CA GLY A 214 7.91 7.52 27.28
C GLY A 214 8.16 7.69 25.79
N VAL A 215 9.35 7.33 25.32
CA VAL A 215 9.78 7.42 23.93
C VAL A 215 10.50 6.16 23.49
N PHE A 216 10.41 5.86 22.19
CA PHE A 216 11.20 4.82 21.56
C PHE A 216 12.70 5.15 21.63
N GLY A 217 13.52 4.10 21.68
CA GLY A 217 14.96 4.25 21.81
C GLY A 217 15.73 2.98 21.50
N THR A 218 17.00 2.99 21.86
CA THR A 218 17.89 1.83 21.78
C THR A 218 18.82 1.79 22.99
N THR A 219 19.22 0.60 23.39
CA THR A 219 20.24 0.41 24.43
C THR A 219 21.37 -0.43 23.87
N ALA A 220 22.58 0.12 23.85
CA ALA A 220 23.82 -0.64 23.71
C ALA A 220 24.34 -0.95 25.12
N PHE A 221 24.17 -2.20 25.55
CA PHE A 221 24.37 -2.58 26.94
C PHE A 221 25.82 -2.35 27.41
N GLY A 222 25.96 -1.60 28.50
CA GLY A 222 27.27 -1.21 29.04
C GLY A 222 27.95 -0.08 28.28
N VAL A 223 27.29 0.50 27.26
CA VAL A 223 27.81 1.59 26.43
C VAL A 223 26.93 2.84 26.58
N ALA A 224 25.69 2.80 26.07
CA ALA A 224 24.82 3.97 26.03
C ALA A 224 23.34 3.58 25.87
N ASP A 225 22.49 4.48 26.35
CA ASP A 225 21.06 4.53 26.05
C ASP A 225 20.81 5.70 25.09
N ASN A 226 20.01 5.47 24.05
CA ASN A 226 19.71 6.45 23.03
C ASN A 226 18.21 6.60 22.84
N VAL A 227 17.77 7.78 22.43
CA VAL A 227 16.38 8.07 22.07
C VAL A 227 16.31 8.57 20.63
N PHE A 228 15.27 8.19 19.90
CA PHE A 228 15.06 8.69 18.54
C PHE A 228 14.74 10.19 18.57
N ALA A 229 15.32 10.94 17.63
CA ALA A 229 14.88 12.31 17.36
C ALA A 229 13.64 12.26 16.46
N PRO A 230 12.55 12.99 16.79
CA PRO A 230 11.35 12.97 15.96
C PRO A 230 11.59 13.64 14.61
N ALA A 231 11.03 13.04 13.55
CA ALA A 231 10.90 13.69 12.25
C ALA A 231 9.93 14.88 12.35
N GLU A 232 10.00 15.81 11.40
CA GLU A 232 9.19 17.04 11.43
C GLU A 232 7.69 16.73 11.51
N GLY A 233 7.02 17.24 12.55
CA GLY A 233 5.60 17.03 12.79
C GLY A 233 5.21 15.62 13.23
N LYS A 234 6.17 14.73 13.49
CA LYS A 234 5.94 13.34 13.90
C LYS A 234 6.28 13.13 15.40
N SER A 235 5.89 11.97 15.93
CA SER A 235 6.06 11.63 17.35
C SER A 235 6.76 10.29 17.51
N VAL A 236 7.74 10.27 18.41
CA VAL A 236 8.46 9.06 18.85
C VAL A 236 8.00 8.59 20.23
N ALA A 237 6.81 9.02 20.66
CA ALA A 237 6.24 8.61 21.95
C ALA A 237 5.94 7.10 21.94
N SER A 238 6.18 6.44 23.08
CA SER A 238 5.86 5.02 23.27
C SER A 238 4.37 4.75 23.01
N VAL A 239 4.08 3.60 22.41
CA VAL A 239 2.72 3.13 22.14
C VAL A 239 2.42 1.90 22.98
N PHE A 240 1.43 2.00 23.86
CA PHE A 240 0.94 0.91 24.71
C PHE A 240 -0.57 0.73 24.52
N ASP A 241 -1.10 -0.40 24.98
CA ASP A 241 -2.53 -0.72 25.09
C ASP A 241 -3.32 -0.79 23.76
N ARG A 242 -2.62 -0.76 22.62
CA ARG A 242 -3.18 -1.01 21.28
C ARG A 242 -2.21 -1.82 20.41
N ASP A 243 -2.74 -2.41 19.35
CA ASP A 243 -1.92 -2.96 18.28
C ASP A 243 -1.19 -1.83 17.53
N VAL A 244 0.07 -2.09 17.22
CA VAL A 244 0.96 -1.14 16.53
C VAL A 244 1.93 -1.91 15.63
N HIS A 245 2.13 -1.38 14.43
CA HIS A 245 3.17 -1.85 13.51
C HIS A 245 4.41 -0.97 13.66
N VAL A 246 5.58 -1.58 13.87
CA VAL A 246 6.84 -0.87 14.04
C VAL A 246 7.88 -1.48 13.11
N VAL A 247 8.58 -0.62 12.37
CA VAL A 247 9.78 -1.02 11.63
C VAL A 247 10.96 -0.19 12.09
N VAL A 248 12.07 -0.85 12.40
CA VAL A 248 13.37 -0.19 12.63
C VAL A 248 14.27 -0.53 11.45
N VAL A 249 14.70 0.49 10.71
CA VAL A 249 15.62 0.37 9.58
C VAL A 249 17.01 0.78 10.03
N ASN A 250 17.96 -0.13 10.00
CA ASN A 250 19.37 0.11 10.21
C ASN A 250 20.05 0.33 8.85
N ASP A 251 20.32 1.58 8.50
CA ASP A 251 20.92 1.98 7.22
C ASP A 251 22.39 2.33 7.43
N THR A 252 23.26 1.39 7.10
CA THR A 252 24.71 1.53 7.27
C THR A 252 25.33 2.39 6.19
N ALA A 253 24.68 2.53 5.03
CA ALA A 253 25.12 3.43 3.97
C ALA A 253 24.91 4.90 4.35
N ALA A 254 23.81 5.19 5.06
CA ALA A 254 23.49 6.54 5.56
C ALA A 254 23.99 6.80 7.00
N GLU A 255 24.63 5.81 7.65
CA GLU A 255 25.11 5.87 9.04
C GLU A 255 24.00 6.24 10.05
N GLU A 256 22.77 5.78 9.80
CA GLU A 256 21.60 6.10 10.62
C GLU A 256 20.67 4.90 10.87
N THR A 257 19.86 5.03 11.91
CA THR A 257 18.74 4.15 12.21
C THR A 257 17.45 4.96 12.12
N ARG A 258 16.46 4.45 11.37
CA ARG A 258 15.15 5.09 11.18
C ARG A 258 14.05 4.28 11.86
N LEU A 259 13.10 4.97 12.49
CA LEU A 259 11.95 4.40 13.17
C LEU A 259 10.68 4.72 12.40
N TYR A 260 9.91 3.68 12.11
CA TYR A 260 8.59 3.76 11.50
C TYR A 260 7.54 3.22 12.45
N VAL A 261 6.40 3.89 12.53
CA VAL A 261 5.24 3.49 13.32
C VAL A 261 4.00 3.59 12.45
N ASP A 262 3.25 2.49 12.35
CA ASP A 262 2.04 2.36 11.53
C ASP A 262 2.27 2.82 10.06
N GLY A 263 3.45 2.51 9.52
CA GLY A 263 3.87 2.84 8.15
C GLY A 263 4.53 4.21 7.97
N ASP A 264 4.39 5.11 8.95
CA ASP A 264 4.96 6.45 8.89
C ASP A 264 6.41 6.49 9.40
N HIS A 265 7.32 7.16 8.69
CA HIS A 265 8.63 7.53 9.24
C HIS A 265 8.46 8.56 10.37
N VAL A 266 8.78 8.20 11.61
CA VAL A 266 8.55 9.05 12.79
C VAL A 266 9.79 9.55 13.49
N GLY A 267 10.95 8.91 13.30
CA GLY A 267 12.17 9.37 13.94
C GLY A 267 13.46 8.78 13.40
N VAL A 268 14.57 9.46 13.69
CA VAL A 268 15.93 9.13 13.24
C VAL A 268 16.86 9.10 14.45
N LEU A 269 17.83 8.19 14.41
CA LEU A 269 18.93 8.09 15.36
C LEU A 269 20.23 7.97 14.57
N ALA A 270 21.25 8.76 14.94
CA ALA A 270 22.58 8.63 14.33
C ALA A 270 23.26 7.34 14.81
N GLY A 271 23.88 6.63 13.86
CA GLY A 271 24.59 5.39 14.10
C GLY A 271 23.76 4.13 13.83
N ASN A 272 24.46 3.01 13.89
CA ASN A 272 23.96 1.69 13.51
C ASN A 272 24.21 0.67 14.62
N PHE A 273 23.60 -0.50 14.47
CA PHE A 273 23.74 -1.61 15.40
C PHE A 273 23.81 -2.96 14.67
N GLU A 274 24.19 -4.00 15.42
CA GLU A 274 24.23 -5.38 14.95
C GLU A 274 23.28 -6.23 15.80
N LEU A 275 22.25 -6.78 15.17
CA LEU A 275 21.25 -7.65 15.80
C LEU A 275 20.90 -8.81 14.85
N ALA A 276 21.87 -9.69 14.62
CA ALA A 276 21.71 -10.92 13.84
C ALA A 276 21.66 -12.16 14.76
N GLY A 277 21.22 -13.29 14.20
CA GLY A 277 21.23 -14.58 14.89
C GLY A 277 20.30 -14.64 16.10
N GLU A 278 20.72 -15.33 17.16
CA GLU A 278 19.92 -15.50 18.38
C GLU A 278 19.60 -14.15 19.04
N GLY A 279 18.30 -13.86 19.14
CA GLY A 279 17.76 -12.69 19.82
C GLY A 279 16.57 -13.06 20.69
N LYS A 280 15.92 -12.04 21.24
CA LYS A 280 14.69 -12.15 22.02
C LYS A 280 13.72 -11.09 21.55
N VAL A 281 12.46 -11.47 21.37
CA VAL A 281 11.33 -10.55 21.21
C VAL A 281 10.59 -10.39 22.54
N MET A 282 9.90 -9.26 22.70
CA MET A 282 9.17 -8.87 23.93
C MET A 282 10.06 -8.79 25.18
N GLY A 283 11.38 -8.61 25.00
CA GLY A 283 12.37 -8.52 26.06
C GLY A 283 13.77 -8.25 25.49
N ALA A 284 14.68 -7.76 26.34
CA ALA A 284 15.90 -7.12 25.86
C ALA A 284 17.12 -8.05 25.74
N ARG A 285 17.25 -9.07 26.59
CA ARG A 285 18.45 -9.93 26.68
C ARG A 285 18.09 -11.40 26.55
N THR A 286 18.86 -12.21 25.83
CA THR A 286 18.54 -13.65 25.68
C THR A 286 18.69 -14.42 26.99
N THR A 287 19.68 -14.05 27.80
CA THR A 287 20.04 -14.75 29.06
C THR A 287 19.36 -14.22 30.32
N ALA A 288 18.53 -13.18 30.22
CA ALA A 288 17.83 -12.56 31.35
C ALA A 288 16.42 -12.09 30.97
N ASN A 289 15.54 -11.94 31.96
CA ASN A 289 14.22 -11.33 31.76
C ASN A 289 14.31 -9.80 31.93
N THR A 290 15.12 -9.16 31.09
CA THR A 290 15.38 -7.72 31.13
C THR A 290 14.36 -6.98 30.28
N ASP A 291 13.74 -5.95 30.87
CA ASP A 291 12.75 -5.06 30.25
C ASP A 291 11.64 -5.76 29.45
N PRO A 292 10.98 -6.78 30.03
CA PRO A 292 9.92 -7.50 29.34
C PRO A 292 8.71 -6.60 29.11
N MET A 293 7.94 -6.92 28.07
CA MET A 293 6.57 -6.41 27.98
C MET A 293 5.70 -6.97 29.12
N GLY A 294 4.68 -6.22 29.53
CA GLY A 294 3.78 -6.60 30.62
C GLY A 294 2.86 -7.76 30.28
N GLU A 295 2.27 -8.36 31.32
CA GLU A 295 1.28 -9.43 31.18
C GLU A 295 0.09 -8.97 30.31
N GLY A 296 -0.35 -9.83 29.38
CA GLY A 296 -1.39 -9.52 28.40
C GLY A 296 -0.88 -8.88 27.10
N SER A 297 0.44 -8.71 26.96
CA SER A 297 1.06 -8.32 25.69
C SER A 297 1.07 -9.49 24.70
N VAL A 298 1.00 -9.18 23.41
CA VAL A 298 1.10 -10.17 22.32
C VAL A 298 1.99 -9.60 21.22
N MET A 299 2.97 -10.37 20.76
CA MET A 299 3.68 -10.14 19.50
C MET A 299 2.99 -10.99 18.43
N HIS A 300 2.19 -10.35 17.58
CA HIS A 300 1.45 -11.02 16.51
C HIS A 300 2.37 -11.50 15.39
N LYS A 301 3.37 -10.66 15.06
CA LYS A 301 4.34 -10.93 14.00
C LYS A 301 5.67 -10.27 14.29
N TRP A 302 6.76 -10.92 13.90
CA TRP A 302 8.05 -10.28 13.68
C TRP A 302 8.69 -10.81 12.39
N ALA A 303 9.49 -9.98 11.73
CA ALA A 303 10.28 -10.37 10.56
C ALA A 303 11.56 -9.52 10.45
N THR A 304 12.58 -10.08 9.80
CA THR A 304 13.84 -9.39 9.50
C THR A 304 14.17 -9.44 8.02
N TYR A 305 14.85 -8.41 7.55
CA TYR A 305 15.20 -8.22 6.14
C TYR A 305 16.67 -7.80 6.03
N ASN A 306 17.43 -8.41 5.12
CA ASN A 306 18.86 -8.08 4.89
C ASN A 306 19.01 -6.90 3.92
N SER A 307 18.24 -5.84 4.16
CA SER A 307 18.22 -4.61 3.37
C SER A 307 17.58 -3.48 4.18
N ALA A 308 17.94 -2.24 3.88
CA ALA A 308 17.21 -1.07 4.33
C ALA A 308 15.90 -0.95 3.52
N LEU A 309 14.77 -1.23 4.15
CA LEU A 309 13.46 -1.15 3.49
C LEU A 309 13.13 0.31 3.15
N THR A 310 12.46 0.49 2.02
CA THR A 310 11.95 1.80 1.58
C THR A 310 10.66 2.17 2.31
N ASP A 311 10.35 3.46 2.38
CA ASP A 311 9.08 3.97 2.92
C ASP A 311 7.88 3.27 2.28
N ALA A 312 7.98 2.97 0.98
CA ALA A 312 6.97 2.26 0.22
C ALA A 312 6.73 0.83 0.68
N GLN A 313 7.82 0.09 0.88
CA GLN A 313 7.76 -1.28 1.38
C GLN A 313 7.20 -1.31 2.80
N ILE A 314 7.61 -0.38 3.64
CA ILE A 314 7.18 -0.29 5.04
C ILE A 314 5.70 0.06 5.14
N ALA A 315 5.21 0.99 4.33
CA ALA A 315 3.80 1.32 4.31
C ALA A 315 2.93 0.16 3.80
N GLY A 316 3.44 -0.62 2.83
CA GLY A 316 2.82 -1.88 2.40
C GLY A 316 2.73 -2.91 3.53
N LEU A 317 3.83 -3.09 4.29
CA LEU A 317 3.86 -3.97 5.47
C LEU A 317 2.88 -3.50 6.56
N ALA A 318 2.80 -2.20 6.81
CA ALA A 318 1.89 -1.63 7.80
C ALA A 318 0.42 -1.84 7.42
N ALA A 319 0.07 -1.65 6.14
CA ALA A 319 -1.26 -1.91 5.62
C ALA A 319 -1.65 -3.40 5.75
N ALA A 320 -0.69 -4.30 5.54
CA ALA A 320 -0.88 -5.74 5.73
C ALA A 320 -1.00 -6.14 7.21
N ALA A 321 -0.26 -5.48 8.11
CA ALA A 321 -0.29 -5.76 9.55
C ALA A 321 -1.55 -5.22 10.25
N GLY A 322 -2.04 -4.05 9.84
CA GLY A 322 -3.26 -3.43 10.37
C GLY A 322 -4.56 -4.06 9.86
N GLY A 323 -4.48 -5.10 9.03
CA GLY A 323 -5.63 -5.79 8.45
C GLY A 323 -5.92 -7.13 9.11
N ASP A 324 -6.99 -7.29 9.87
CA ASP A 324 -8.37 -7.62 9.41
C ASP A 324 -8.87 -7.02 8.07
N THR A 325 -8.01 -6.70 7.11
CA THR A 325 -8.43 -6.12 5.83
C THR A 325 -9.05 -7.25 5.04
N PRO A 326 -10.37 -7.19 4.77
CA PRO A 326 -10.98 -8.19 3.95
C PRO A 326 -10.31 -8.15 2.57
N SER A 327 -9.71 -9.27 2.16
CA SER A 327 -9.12 -9.40 0.84
C SER A 327 -10.11 -10.05 -0.10
N ILE A 328 -10.05 -9.68 -1.38
CA ILE A 328 -10.74 -10.39 -2.46
C ILE A 328 -9.71 -10.74 -3.53
N SER A 329 -9.66 -12.01 -3.95
CA SER A 329 -8.79 -12.47 -5.03
C SER A 329 -9.60 -13.18 -6.11
N VAL A 330 -9.14 -13.03 -7.36
CA VAL A 330 -9.78 -13.61 -8.54
C VAL A 330 -8.74 -14.43 -9.29
N VAL A 331 -8.96 -15.74 -9.43
CA VAL A 331 -8.06 -16.67 -10.11
C VAL A 331 -8.75 -17.28 -11.33
N ASN A 332 -8.14 -17.15 -12.50
CA ASN A 332 -8.56 -17.91 -13.68
C ASN A 332 -8.01 -19.34 -13.58
N ASN A 333 -8.90 -20.33 -13.60
CA ASN A 333 -8.53 -21.72 -13.37
C ASN A 333 -8.03 -22.44 -14.64
N GLY A 334 -8.07 -21.78 -15.81
CA GLY A 334 -7.60 -22.34 -17.09
C GLY A 334 -8.54 -23.36 -17.73
N ASP A 335 -9.71 -23.61 -17.13
CA ASP A 335 -10.75 -24.52 -17.62
C ASP A 335 -12.04 -23.79 -18.05
N GLY A 336 -11.95 -22.47 -18.22
CA GLY A 336 -13.08 -21.61 -18.51
C GLY A 336 -13.85 -21.16 -17.27
N THR A 337 -13.38 -21.48 -16.05
CA THR A 337 -13.94 -20.98 -14.79
C THR A 337 -13.01 -20.00 -14.08
N VAL A 338 -13.59 -19.25 -13.14
CA VAL A 338 -12.88 -18.30 -12.28
C VAL A 338 -13.25 -18.59 -10.82
N THR A 339 -12.26 -18.56 -9.93
CA THR A 339 -12.44 -18.64 -8.48
C THR A 339 -12.36 -17.23 -7.89
N VAL A 340 -13.36 -16.85 -7.09
CA VAL A 340 -13.34 -15.61 -6.31
C VAL A 340 -13.26 -15.98 -4.83
N THR A 341 -12.18 -15.57 -4.17
CA THR A 341 -11.97 -15.83 -2.74
C THR A 341 -12.08 -14.52 -1.98
N PHE A 342 -12.90 -14.50 -0.94
CA PHE A 342 -12.93 -13.41 0.05
C PHE A 342 -12.40 -13.93 1.38
N GLU A 343 -11.40 -13.25 1.94
CA GLU A 343 -10.87 -13.55 3.27
C GLU A 343 -11.13 -12.35 4.17
N GLY A 344 -12.04 -12.48 5.13
CA GLY A 344 -12.38 -11.42 6.08
C GLY A 344 -13.71 -11.66 6.78
N THR A 345 -14.13 -10.71 7.62
CA THR A 345 -15.42 -10.77 8.32
C THR A 345 -16.48 -9.97 7.57
N LEU A 346 -17.55 -10.62 7.11
CA LEU A 346 -18.72 -9.94 6.55
C LEU A 346 -19.48 -9.20 7.66
N GLN A 347 -19.60 -7.88 7.55
CA GLN A 347 -20.42 -7.09 8.47
C GLN A 347 -21.88 -7.06 7.99
N ALA A 348 -22.82 -7.14 8.93
CA ALA A 348 -24.25 -7.05 8.64
C ALA A 348 -24.64 -5.62 8.24
N ALA A 349 -25.63 -5.51 7.35
CA ALA A 349 -26.17 -4.24 6.84
C ALA A 349 -26.93 -3.42 7.89
#